data_AF-A0A812Q194-F1
#
_entry.id   AF-A0A812Q194-F1
#
_cell.length_a   1.000
_cell.length_b   1.000
_cell.length_c   1.000
_cell.angle_alpha   90.00
_cell.angle_beta   90.00
_cell.angle_gamma   90.00
#
_symmetry.space_group_name_H-M   'P 1'
#
loop_
_entity.id
_entity.type
_entity.pdbx_description
1 polymer ?
#
loop_
_entity_poly.entity_id
_entity_poly.type
_entity_poly.pdbx_seq_one_letter_code
_entity_poly.pdbx_strand_id
1 'polypeptide(L)'
;MLRQGDYMSMVESQKPEQQLSQTTFQAIQELRLPREALGGSQMSRAQLAALLVLLALRVLDGLGAFGVFRSGDEIKSSRVKVLTYAIANLDAYLPSITSLDAEVYHQMTAMVRMLYDFNFAQLLQGENNPHSVWQLQCGKEEEGEDDIPFRSSEYPVRGPLPISTSFAPCLLGFAWHATGYHYHANLVKVTGSISLAGSLFLTELNGRSVLKGLSCLQDLSETQSQVSFAVFAMSWLPIRLGLCSQLSRTVQASSLQALVNDWEALTDQEQDALLELFLTDGHDDKAFIILYLPLFLANAMANPQLGLRCGLQFLVELYSKLLAHRCLNQDGSTVKVDISSLAASAKTIDNARLLRQCLDCSRIVKHGNGVTVLLTAESYQFMSGQLVEEDRRLNLLELVAAQQRRLEDALVGNRKQNLVRCVQPRPEKVLSDAF
;
A
#
# COMPACT_ATOMS: atom_id res chain seq x y z
N MET A 1 5.98 20.78 16.97
CA MET A 1 5.55 19.89 15.85
C MET A 1 6.46 20.18 14.64
N LEU A 2 7.43 19.31 14.35
CA LEU A 2 8.67 19.52 13.54
C LEU A 2 9.25 20.94 13.67
N ARG A 3 10.24 21.15 14.55
CA ARG A 3 10.92 22.45 14.62
C ARG A 3 11.58 22.74 13.27
N GLN A 4 11.31 23.92 12.72
CA GLN A 4 11.95 24.36 11.49
C GLN A 4 13.47 24.35 11.72
N GLY A 5 14.19 23.61 10.86
CA GLY A 5 15.65 23.54 10.90
C GLY A 5 16.27 22.58 11.94
N ASP A 6 15.48 21.90 12.77
CA ASP A 6 16.03 20.98 13.79
C ASP A 6 16.00 19.52 13.33
N TYR A 7 16.76 19.25 12.26
CA TYR A 7 16.88 17.91 11.69
C TYR A 7 17.48 16.91 12.69
N MET A 8 18.51 17.32 13.45
CA MET A 8 19.21 16.43 14.36
C MET A 8 18.29 15.91 15.47
N SER A 9 17.49 16.79 16.08
CA SER A 9 16.50 16.36 17.09
C SER A 9 15.47 15.38 16.51
N MET A 10 15.18 15.43 15.21
CA MET A 10 14.21 14.55 14.56
C MET A 10 14.72 13.11 14.38
N VAL A 11 16.00 12.94 14.10
CA VAL A 11 16.61 11.64 13.75
C VAL A 11 17.41 11.01 14.88
N GLU A 12 17.63 11.71 15.99
CA GLU A 12 18.48 11.29 17.11
C GLU A 12 18.12 9.89 17.65
N SER A 13 16.84 9.52 17.67
CA SER A 13 16.38 8.21 18.15
C SER A 13 16.29 7.13 17.07
N GLN A 14 16.55 7.45 15.81
CA GLN A 14 16.41 6.53 14.69
C GLN A 14 17.73 5.75 14.50
N LYS A 15 17.62 4.46 14.17
CA LYS A 15 18.79 3.66 13.79
C LYS A 15 19.43 4.25 12.54
N PRO A 16 20.77 4.30 12.43
CA PRO A 16 21.46 4.93 11.30
C PRO A 16 20.94 4.51 9.92
N GLU A 17 20.62 3.23 9.75
CA GLU A 17 20.09 2.66 8.50
C GLU A 17 18.64 3.04 8.18
N GLN A 18 17.90 3.57 9.17
CA GLN A 18 16.50 4.00 9.05
C GLN A 18 16.35 5.52 9.15
N GLN A 19 17.45 6.24 9.36
CA GLN A 19 17.43 7.69 9.57
C GLN A 19 16.79 8.41 8.39
N LEU A 20 15.78 9.23 8.67
CA LEU A 20 15.21 10.18 7.73
C LEU A 20 16.33 11.01 7.15
N SER A 21 16.44 11.10 5.83
CA SER A 21 17.45 11.94 5.20
C SER A 21 17.12 13.42 5.37
N GLN A 22 18.14 14.26 5.37
CA GLN A 22 17.97 15.70 5.45
C GLN A 22 17.15 16.26 4.27
N THR A 23 17.29 15.67 3.09
CA THR A 23 16.53 16.04 1.89
C THR A 23 15.04 15.72 2.05
N THR A 24 14.68 14.51 2.50
CA THR A 24 13.28 14.15 2.79
C THR A 24 12.71 15.04 3.89
N PHE A 25 13.48 15.32 4.95
CA PHE A 25 13.05 16.24 6.01
C PHE A 25 12.79 17.66 5.50
N GLN A 26 13.69 18.20 4.66
CA GLN A 26 13.54 19.52 4.04
C GLN A 26 12.30 19.58 3.16
N ALA A 27 12.09 18.58 2.30
CA ALA A 27 10.88 18.50 1.49
C ALA A 27 9.60 18.51 2.35
N ILE A 28 9.59 17.82 3.51
CA ILE A 28 8.45 17.85 4.43
C ILE A 28 8.27 19.26 5.02
N GLN A 29 9.37 19.98 5.31
CA GLN A 29 9.30 21.37 5.75
C GLN A 29 8.80 22.30 4.64
N GLU A 30 9.21 22.08 3.39
CA GLU A 30 8.81 22.89 2.24
C GLU A 30 7.31 22.81 1.96
N LEU A 31 6.66 21.69 2.27
CA LEU A 31 5.20 21.58 2.21
C LEU A 31 4.46 22.58 3.13
N ARG A 32 5.17 23.16 4.12
CA ARG A 32 4.63 24.20 5.01
C ARG A 32 4.79 25.61 4.48
N LEU A 33 5.70 25.82 3.53
CA LEU A 33 5.97 27.16 3.00
C LEU A 33 4.80 27.57 2.09
N PRO A 34 4.26 28.79 2.21
CA PRO A 34 3.21 29.28 1.33
C PRO A 34 3.65 29.13 -0.13
N ARG A 35 2.89 28.34 -0.91
CA ARG A 35 3.21 28.02 -2.31
C ARG A 35 2.61 29.03 -3.28
N GLU A 36 2.32 30.25 -2.80
CA GLU A 36 1.66 31.34 -3.53
C GLU A 36 2.31 31.63 -4.90
N ALA A 37 3.59 31.31 -5.08
CA ALA A 37 4.31 31.49 -6.33
C ALA A 37 4.06 30.39 -7.41
N LEU A 38 3.46 29.25 -7.06
CA LEU A 38 3.33 28.08 -7.93
C LEU A 38 1.89 27.75 -8.35
N GLY A 39 0.90 28.53 -7.92
CA GLY A 39 -0.49 28.45 -8.41
C GLY A 39 -1.29 27.21 -8.02
N GLY A 40 -0.70 26.25 -7.29
CA GLY A 40 -1.39 25.05 -6.84
C GLY A 40 -2.18 25.26 -5.53
N SER A 41 -3.32 24.57 -5.43
CA SER A 41 -4.10 24.45 -4.20
C SER A 41 -3.27 23.87 -3.05
N GLN A 42 -3.16 24.61 -1.94
CA GLN A 42 -2.28 24.25 -0.83
C GLN A 42 -3.08 23.78 0.39
N MET A 43 -2.65 22.67 1.00
CA MET A 43 -3.09 22.32 2.34
C MET A 43 -2.70 23.43 3.32
N SER A 44 -3.68 23.98 4.04
CA SER A 44 -3.47 24.92 5.14
C SER A 44 -2.53 24.32 6.18
N ARG A 45 -1.88 25.21 6.94
CA ARG A 45 -1.01 24.80 8.06
C ARG A 45 -1.77 23.93 9.07
N ALA A 46 -3.05 24.21 9.30
CA ALA A 46 -3.88 23.45 10.22
C ALA A 46 -4.19 22.05 9.68
N GLN A 47 -4.46 21.94 8.39
CA GLN A 47 -4.72 20.68 7.68
C GLN A 47 -3.50 19.75 7.72
N LEU A 48 -2.32 20.27 7.38
CA LEU A 48 -1.08 19.49 7.45
C LEU A 48 -0.77 19.07 8.90
N ALA A 49 -0.98 19.95 9.87
CA ALA A 49 -0.81 19.62 11.28
C ALA A 49 -1.79 18.51 11.72
N ALA A 50 -3.08 18.63 11.39
CA ALA A 50 -4.11 17.65 11.72
C ALA A 50 -3.76 16.26 11.15
N LEU A 51 -3.35 16.20 9.87
CA LEU A 51 -2.95 14.94 9.24
C LEU A 51 -1.74 14.32 9.94
N LEU A 52 -0.72 15.13 10.27
CA LEU A 52 0.45 14.64 11.00
C LEU A 52 0.10 14.15 12.42
N VAL A 53 -0.82 14.81 13.14
CA VAL A 53 -1.32 14.31 14.43
C VAL A 53 -2.01 12.97 14.22
N LEU A 54 -2.89 12.87 13.22
CA LEU A 54 -3.70 11.69 12.95
C LEU A 54 -2.84 10.45 12.67
N LEU A 55 -1.81 10.61 11.84
CA LEU A 55 -0.87 9.53 11.54
C LEU A 55 -0.15 9.05 12.79
N ALA A 56 0.19 9.98 13.67
CA ALA A 56 0.85 9.67 14.91
C ALA A 56 -0.10 8.93 15.87
N LEU A 57 -1.34 9.40 16.03
CA LEU A 57 -2.37 8.71 16.83
C LEU A 57 -2.63 7.29 16.31
N ARG A 58 -2.61 7.09 14.99
CA ARG A 58 -2.82 5.77 14.41
C ARG A 58 -1.72 4.76 14.78
N VAL A 59 -0.48 5.21 14.93
CA VAL A 59 0.61 4.36 15.43
C VAL A 59 0.32 3.88 16.85
N LEU A 60 -0.22 4.74 17.70
CA LEU A 60 -0.61 4.37 19.08
C LEU A 60 -1.71 3.31 19.11
N ASP A 61 -2.66 3.35 18.17
CA ASP A 61 -3.68 2.31 18.04
C ASP A 61 -3.09 0.94 17.71
N GLY A 62 -2.09 0.91 16.82
CA GLY A 62 -1.34 -0.31 16.50
C GLY A 62 -0.59 -0.92 17.70
N LEU A 63 -0.17 -0.09 18.66
CA LEU A 63 0.54 -0.54 19.86
C LEU A 63 -0.40 -1.08 20.96
N GLY A 64 -1.71 -1.08 20.72
CA GLY A 64 -2.68 -1.46 21.75
C GLY A 64 -2.75 -0.48 22.92
N ALA A 65 -2.12 0.70 22.80
CA ALA A 65 -2.09 1.72 23.85
C ALA A 65 -3.51 2.24 24.15
N PHE A 66 -4.39 2.23 23.14
CA PHE A 66 -5.80 2.57 23.35
C PHE A 66 -6.63 1.42 23.93
N GLY A 67 -6.03 0.26 24.23
CA GLY A 67 -6.71 -0.89 24.83
C GLY A 67 -7.39 -0.55 26.17
N VAL A 68 -6.87 0.45 26.89
CA VAL A 68 -7.42 0.96 28.15
C VAL A 68 -8.76 1.70 27.96
N PHE A 69 -9.01 2.29 26.78
CA PHE A 69 -10.25 3.03 26.48
C PHE A 69 -11.40 2.12 26.01
N ARG A 70 -11.22 0.80 26.05
CA ARG A 70 -12.21 -0.19 25.59
C ARG A 70 -13.30 -0.47 26.62
N SER A 71 -13.88 0.56 27.24
CA SER A 71 -15.05 0.41 28.10
C SER A 71 -16.32 0.34 27.24
N GLY A 72 -16.88 -0.87 27.08
CA GLY A 72 -18.10 -1.14 26.31
C GLY A 72 -17.85 -1.99 25.06
N ASP A 73 -18.65 -3.04 24.87
CA ASP A 73 -18.45 -4.02 23.79
C ASP A 73 -18.67 -3.43 22.38
N GLU A 74 -19.49 -2.39 22.25
CA GLU A 74 -19.75 -1.72 20.96
C GLU A 74 -18.55 -0.93 20.43
N ILE A 75 -17.80 -0.26 21.33
CA ILE A 75 -16.62 0.53 20.97
C ILE A 75 -15.47 -0.38 20.49
N LYS A 76 -15.41 -1.63 21.01
CA LYS A 76 -14.34 -2.60 20.68
C LYS A 76 -14.33 -3.01 19.21
N SER A 77 -15.46 -2.89 18.51
CA SER A 77 -15.62 -3.38 17.14
C SER A 77 -15.04 -2.46 16.07
N SER A 78 -14.84 -1.16 16.35
CA SER A 78 -14.35 -0.20 15.35
C SER A 78 -13.23 0.68 15.91
N ARG A 79 -12.04 0.56 15.30
CA ARG A 79 -10.87 1.41 15.61
C ARG A 79 -11.16 2.89 15.44
N VAL A 80 -12.00 3.25 14.47
CA VAL A 80 -12.39 4.63 14.22
C VAL A 80 -13.24 5.14 15.37
N LYS A 81 -14.20 4.36 15.87
CA LYS A 81 -14.99 4.72 17.07
C LYS A 81 -14.09 4.92 18.30
N VAL A 82 -13.07 4.06 18.48
CA VAL A 82 -12.08 4.23 19.55
C VAL A 82 -11.32 5.55 19.38
N LEU A 83 -10.88 5.87 18.16
CA LEU A 83 -10.13 7.10 17.88
C LEU A 83 -10.99 8.36 18.04
N THR A 84 -12.24 8.34 17.57
CA THR A 84 -13.21 9.44 17.77
C THR A 84 -13.49 9.64 19.25
N TYR A 85 -13.76 8.55 19.98
CA TYR A 85 -13.97 8.60 21.42
C TYR A 85 -12.74 9.14 22.13
N ALA A 86 -11.55 8.64 21.75
CA ALA A 86 -10.31 9.14 22.28
C ALA A 86 -10.26 10.65 22.04
N ILE A 87 -10.36 11.15 20.81
CA ILE A 87 -10.20 12.58 20.52
C ILE A 87 -11.18 13.44 21.33
N ALA A 88 -12.43 12.99 21.47
CA ALA A 88 -13.44 13.69 22.25
C ALA A 88 -13.20 13.67 23.79
N ASN A 89 -12.39 12.75 24.31
CA ASN A 89 -12.16 12.53 25.74
C ASN A 89 -10.65 12.55 26.13
N LEU A 90 -9.77 12.96 25.21
CA LEU A 90 -8.32 12.80 25.30
C LEU A 90 -7.62 13.97 25.99
N ASP A 91 -8.31 15.03 26.40
CA ASP A 91 -7.73 16.12 27.20
C ASP A 91 -7.05 15.60 28.47
N ALA A 92 -7.62 14.55 29.08
CA ALA A 92 -7.05 13.88 30.24
C ALA A 92 -5.85 12.95 29.93
N TYR A 93 -5.67 12.48 28.69
CA TYR A 93 -4.77 11.36 28.37
C TYR A 93 -3.68 11.68 27.34
N LEU A 94 -3.95 12.62 26.43
CA LEU A 94 -2.98 13.20 25.53
C LEU A 94 -2.96 14.71 25.76
N PRO A 95 -2.27 15.19 26.81
CA PRO A 95 -2.15 16.63 27.10
C PRO A 95 -1.57 17.44 25.92
N SER A 96 -0.92 16.77 24.97
CA SER A 96 -0.49 17.37 23.70
C SER A 96 -1.64 17.88 22.83
N ILE A 97 -2.82 17.24 22.87
CA ILE A 97 -3.97 17.61 22.06
C ILE A 97 -4.60 18.92 22.55
N THR A 98 -4.59 19.19 23.86
CA THR A 98 -5.11 20.46 24.41
C THR A 98 -4.28 21.68 24.00
N SER A 99 -3.06 21.46 23.51
CA SER A 99 -2.20 22.51 22.95
C SER A 99 -2.39 22.73 21.45
N LEU A 100 -3.25 21.96 20.78
CA LEU A 100 -3.57 22.18 19.38
C LEU A 100 -4.46 23.41 19.26
N ASP A 101 -4.22 24.18 18.20
CA ASP A 101 -5.12 25.27 17.82
C ASP A 101 -6.52 24.72 17.49
N ALA A 102 -7.56 25.51 17.74
CA ALA A 102 -8.95 25.11 17.50
C ALA A 102 -9.19 24.67 16.05
N GLU A 103 -8.54 25.33 15.07
CA GLU A 103 -8.62 24.97 13.66
C GLU A 103 -8.02 23.59 13.41
N VAL A 104 -6.85 23.29 14.00
CA VAL A 104 -6.19 21.99 13.89
C VAL A 104 -7.04 20.88 14.50
N TYR A 105 -7.65 21.15 15.65
CA TYR A 105 -8.53 20.19 16.34
C TYR A 105 -9.79 19.88 15.51
N HIS A 106 -10.39 20.91 14.92
CA HIS A 106 -11.54 20.76 14.01
C HIS A 106 -11.17 19.89 12.81
N GLN A 107 -10.09 20.24 12.10
CA GLN A 107 -9.59 19.49 10.95
C GLN A 107 -9.25 18.03 11.31
N MET A 108 -8.64 17.80 12.47
CA MET A 108 -8.35 16.46 12.95
C MET A 108 -9.63 15.65 13.17
N THR A 109 -10.66 16.26 13.77
CA THR A 109 -11.95 15.59 14.01
C THR A 109 -12.64 15.21 12.70
N ALA A 110 -12.65 16.12 11.72
CA ALA A 110 -13.17 15.83 10.37
C ALA A 110 -12.40 14.67 9.71
N MET A 111 -11.06 14.67 9.77
CA MET A 111 -10.27 13.55 9.24
C MET A 111 -10.53 12.21 9.93
N VAL A 112 -10.88 12.22 11.21
CA VAL A 112 -11.21 10.99 11.95
C VAL A 112 -12.56 10.44 11.55
N ARG A 113 -13.53 11.29 11.21
CA ARG A 113 -14.79 10.83 10.62
C ARG A 113 -14.54 10.19 9.26
N MET A 114 -13.74 10.85 8.42
CA MET A 114 -13.32 10.30 7.13
C MET A 114 -12.57 8.96 7.26
N LEU A 115 -11.91 8.67 8.39
CA LEU A 115 -11.25 7.38 8.62
C LEU A 115 -12.22 6.18 8.62
N TYR A 116 -13.52 6.42 8.79
CA TYR A 116 -14.55 5.37 8.74
C TYR A 116 -14.61 4.74 7.35
N ASP A 117 -14.59 5.58 6.31
CA ASP A 117 -14.73 5.18 4.92
C ASP A 117 -13.37 5.12 4.20
N PHE A 118 -12.38 5.91 4.66
CA PHE A 118 -11.09 6.06 3.99
C PHE A 118 -9.89 5.72 4.88
N ASN A 119 -8.98 4.89 4.37
CA ASN A 119 -7.77 4.56 5.10
C ASN A 119 -6.58 5.46 4.72
N PHE A 120 -6.37 6.55 5.46
CA PHE A 120 -5.23 7.46 5.23
C PHE A 120 -3.85 6.77 5.30
N ALA A 121 -3.67 5.73 6.12
CA ALA A 121 -2.39 5.04 6.18
C ALA A 121 -2.11 4.26 4.90
N GLN A 122 -3.14 3.63 4.32
CA GLN A 122 -3.04 3.01 3.01
C GLN A 122 -2.69 4.05 1.95
N LEU A 123 -3.24 5.28 2.03
CA LEU A 123 -2.91 6.34 1.07
C LEU A 123 -1.42 6.65 1.08
N LEU A 124 -0.87 6.89 2.27
CA LEU A 124 0.54 7.22 2.40
C LEU A 124 1.46 6.06 2.02
N GLN A 125 0.96 4.83 2.14
CA GLN A 125 1.68 3.63 1.71
C GLN A 125 1.52 3.33 0.21
N GLY A 126 0.68 4.09 -0.51
CA GLY A 126 0.35 3.78 -1.91
C GLY A 126 -0.50 2.52 -2.06
N GLU A 127 -1.18 2.09 -0.98
CA GLU A 127 -1.99 0.87 -0.92
C GLU A 127 -3.48 1.13 -1.15
N ASN A 128 -3.88 2.39 -1.35
CA ASN A 128 -5.26 2.70 -1.70
C ASN A 128 -5.54 2.40 -3.17
N ASN A 129 -6.76 1.96 -3.44
CA ASN A 129 -7.30 1.83 -4.78
C ASN A 129 -8.08 3.10 -5.18
N PRO A 130 -8.45 3.26 -6.46
CA PRO A 130 -9.17 4.46 -6.91
C PRO A 130 -10.52 4.63 -6.20
N HIS A 131 -11.25 3.54 -5.90
CA HIS A 131 -12.49 3.64 -5.12
C HIS A 131 -12.28 4.27 -3.74
N SER A 132 -11.20 3.93 -3.03
CA SER A 132 -10.89 4.57 -1.75
C SER A 132 -10.68 6.08 -1.93
N VAL A 133 -9.98 6.49 -2.99
CA VAL A 133 -9.77 7.91 -3.29
C VAL A 133 -11.08 8.61 -3.65
N TRP A 134 -11.97 7.93 -4.37
CA TRP A 134 -13.32 8.43 -4.64
C TRP A 134 -14.14 8.57 -3.35
N GLN A 135 -14.10 7.61 -2.43
CA GLN A 135 -14.75 7.72 -1.11
C GLN A 135 -14.22 8.92 -0.32
N LEU A 136 -12.92 9.22 -0.41
CA LEU A 136 -12.36 10.44 0.18
C LEU A 136 -12.96 11.71 -0.46
N GLN A 137 -13.22 11.71 -1.76
CA GLN A 137 -13.88 12.83 -2.43
C GLN A 137 -15.37 12.94 -2.06
N CYS A 138 -16.09 11.83 -1.95
CA CYS A 138 -17.49 11.85 -1.50
C CYS A 138 -17.60 12.32 -0.05
N GLY A 139 -16.74 11.81 0.85
CA GLY A 139 -16.65 12.33 2.21
C GLY A 139 -16.26 13.81 2.25
N LYS A 140 -15.53 14.28 1.23
CA LYS A 140 -15.25 15.71 1.04
C LYS A 140 -16.51 16.52 0.66
N GLU A 141 -17.42 15.96 -0.12
CA GLU A 141 -18.66 16.65 -0.46
C GLU A 141 -19.64 16.67 0.72
N GLU A 142 -19.66 15.60 1.53
CA GLU A 142 -20.61 15.43 2.65
C GLU A 142 -20.32 16.31 3.87
N GLU A 143 -19.06 16.50 4.28
CA GLU A 143 -18.76 17.40 5.42
C GLU A 143 -18.78 18.89 4.99
N GLY A 144 -19.07 19.19 3.72
CA GLY A 144 -19.16 20.55 3.18
C GLY A 144 -17.81 21.13 2.75
N GLU A 145 -17.82 21.97 1.71
CA GLU A 145 -16.59 22.55 1.12
C GLU A 145 -15.76 23.39 2.10
N ASP A 146 -16.38 23.96 3.13
CA ASP A 146 -15.71 24.85 4.08
C ASP A 146 -14.94 24.11 5.19
N ASP A 147 -15.25 22.84 5.47
CA ASP A 147 -14.77 22.16 6.69
C ASP A 147 -13.62 21.17 6.46
N ILE A 148 -13.16 20.97 5.22
CA ILE A 148 -12.33 19.81 4.84
C ILE A 148 -10.93 20.18 4.35
N PRO A 149 -9.91 19.30 4.53
CA PRO A 149 -8.51 19.65 4.45
C PRO A 149 -7.90 19.99 3.08
N PHE A 150 -8.69 20.19 2.02
CA PHE A 150 -8.19 20.18 0.64
C PHE A 150 -8.87 21.20 -0.28
N ARG A 151 -9.14 22.40 0.23
CA ARG A 151 -9.72 23.51 -0.54
C ARG A 151 -8.66 24.20 -1.39
N SER A 152 -8.97 24.39 -2.67
CA SER A 152 -8.36 25.44 -3.49
C SER A 152 -8.99 26.77 -3.09
N SER A 153 -8.18 27.71 -2.60
CA SER A 153 -8.64 29.07 -2.38
C SER A 153 -9.04 29.68 -3.73
N GLU A 154 -10.34 29.75 -4.03
CA GLU A 154 -10.83 30.61 -5.11
C GLU A 154 -10.45 32.05 -4.78
N TYR A 155 -9.50 32.59 -5.54
CA TYR A 155 -9.18 34.00 -5.46
C TYR A 155 -10.39 34.81 -5.97
N PRO A 156 -10.86 35.84 -5.25
CA PRO A 156 -11.76 36.80 -5.85
C PRO A 156 -11.03 37.45 -7.01
N VAL A 157 -11.60 37.37 -8.22
CA VAL A 157 -11.16 38.11 -9.40
C VAL A 157 -11.07 39.59 -8.99
N ARG A 158 -9.84 40.07 -8.78
CA ARG A 158 -9.58 41.47 -8.43
C ARG A 158 -9.99 42.34 -9.61
N GLY A 159 -11.08 43.09 -9.44
CA GLY A 159 -11.27 44.35 -10.16
C GLY A 159 -10.13 45.33 -9.84
N PRO A 160 -9.87 46.33 -10.70
CA PRO A 160 -8.70 47.18 -10.59
C PRO A 160 -8.75 48.07 -9.35
N LEU A 161 -7.71 48.00 -8.53
CA LEU A 161 -7.46 48.91 -7.40
C LEU A 161 -6.91 50.25 -7.91
N PRO A 162 -7.27 51.39 -7.30
CA PRO A 162 -6.50 52.61 -7.43
C PRO A 162 -5.37 52.66 -6.37
N ILE A 163 -4.25 53.17 -6.84
CA ILE A 163 -2.99 53.44 -6.13
C ILE A 163 -3.18 54.65 -5.18
N SER A 164 -2.70 54.57 -3.93
CA SER A 164 -1.91 55.65 -3.31
C SER A 164 -1.28 55.29 -1.96
N THR A 165 0.05 55.19 -1.99
CA THR A 165 1.12 55.64 -1.08
C THR A 165 0.89 55.87 0.42
N SER A 166 1.72 55.21 1.26
CA SER A 166 2.75 55.87 2.09
C SER A 166 3.66 54.86 2.81
N PHE A 167 4.91 55.27 3.00
CA PHE A 167 6.12 54.56 3.44
C PHE A 167 6.31 54.58 4.98
N ALA A 168 7.03 53.59 5.51
CA ALA A 168 7.45 53.28 6.90
C ALA A 168 8.46 54.32 7.52
N PRO A 169 9.08 54.21 8.75
CA PRO A 169 9.30 53.01 9.60
C PRO A 169 9.46 53.15 11.17
N CYS A 170 9.59 51.98 11.82
CA CYS A 170 10.48 51.63 12.97
C CYS A 170 10.19 51.95 14.47
N LEU A 171 10.15 50.85 15.26
CA LEU A 171 10.89 50.55 16.53
C LEU A 171 10.13 50.32 17.87
N LEU A 172 10.36 49.11 18.40
CA LEU A 172 10.52 48.64 19.80
C LEU A 172 9.30 48.67 20.74
N GLY A 173 9.02 47.66 21.58
CA GLY A 173 9.76 46.47 22.02
C GLY A 173 9.15 45.94 23.32
N PHE A 174 9.48 44.69 23.67
CA PHE A 174 9.11 43.94 24.90
C PHE A 174 7.79 43.16 24.93
N ALA A 175 7.83 41.92 24.42
CA ALA A 175 7.33 40.71 25.11
C ALA A 175 7.60 39.45 24.26
N TRP A 176 8.86 39.03 24.10
CA TRP A 176 9.22 37.83 23.33
C TRP A 176 10.10 36.84 24.09
N HIS A 177 9.85 36.61 25.39
CA HIS A 177 10.66 35.62 26.13
C HIS A 177 9.90 34.62 27.01
N ALA A 178 8.57 34.45 26.85
CA ALA A 178 7.82 33.56 27.75
C ALA A 178 7.04 32.39 27.12
N THR A 179 6.98 32.22 25.78
CA THR A 179 6.14 31.16 25.16
C THR A 179 6.87 30.19 24.22
N GLY A 180 8.21 30.22 24.17
CA GLY A 180 9.01 29.41 23.23
C GLY A 180 9.19 27.92 23.56
N TYR A 181 8.73 27.45 24.73
CA TYR A 181 9.03 26.08 25.21
C TYR A 181 7.85 25.09 25.17
N HIS A 182 6.63 25.51 24.84
CA HIS A 182 5.46 24.62 24.96
C HIS A 182 5.04 23.85 23.69
N TYR A 183 5.60 24.14 22.51
CA TYR A 183 5.22 23.46 21.25
C TYR A 183 6.09 22.23 20.88
N HIS A 184 6.92 21.76 21.82
CA HIS A 184 7.98 20.78 21.58
C HIS A 184 7.50 19.31 21.43
N ALA A 185 6.23 19.01 21.75
CA ALA A 185 5.87 17.68 22.22
C ALA A 185 5.12 16.72 21.24
N ASN A 186 4.50 17.18 20.14
CA ASN A 186 3.31 16.45 19.66
C ASN A 186 3.52 15.30 18.64
N LEU A 187 4.70 15.17 18.01
CA LEU A 187 5.05 13.99 17.18
C LEU A 187 6.09 13.10 17.87
N VAL A 188 7.00 13.73 18.62
CA VAL A 188 8.06 13.08 19.41
C VAL A 188 7.47 12.25 20.56
N LYS A 189 6.30 12.63 21.11
CA LYS A 189 5.65 11.87 22.19
C LYS A 189 4.77 10.70 21.75
N VAL A 190 4.56 10.49 20.46
CA VAL A 190 3.76 9.35 19.97
C VAL A 190 4.48 8.01 20.23
N THR A 191 5.80 8.04 20.39
CA THR A 191 6.57 6.95 21.02
C THR A 191 7.21 7.39 22.32
N GLY A 192 6.61 8.36 23.03
CA GLY A 192 7.16 9.02 24.21
C GLY A 192 7.39 8.08 25.39
N SER A 193 6.75 6.91 25.39
CA SER A 193 7.07 5.81 26.32
C SER A 193 8.43 5.15 26.05
N ILE A 194 8.98 5.31 24.85
CA ILE A 194 10.24 4.71 24.38
C ILE A 194 11.34 5.78 24.26
N SER A 195 11.04 6.94 23.67
CA SER A 195 11.99 8.04 23.52
C SER A 195 11.27 9.39 23.45
N LEU A 196 11.81 10.38 24.17
CA LEU A 196 11.46 11.80 24.04
C LEU A 196 12.39 12.54 23.07
N ALA A 197 13.39 11.86 22.50
CA ALA A 197 14.22 12.36 21.42
C ALA A 197 13.71 11.77 20.10
N GLY A 198 13.60 12.57 19.04
CA GLY A 198 13.28 12.10 17.69
C GLY A 198 11.89 11.56 17.42
N SER A 199 11.65 11.21 16.16
CA SER A 199 10.47 10.47 15.72
C SER A 199 10.89 9.05 15.34
N LEU A 200 10.32 8.01 15.95
CA LEU A 200 10.53 6.64 15.47
C LEU A 200 9.65 6.30 14.25
N PHE A 201 8.65 7.13 13.95
CA PHE A 201 7.72 6.89 12.84
C PHE A 201 8.25 7.45 11.51
N LEU A 202 8.70 8.70 11.47
CA LEU A 202 9.18 9.35 10.25
C LEU A 202 10.62 8.93 9.93
N THR A 203 10.82 7.65 9.63
CA THR A 203 12.06 7.11 9.03
C THR A 203 12.17 7.54 7.56
N GLU A 204 13.31 7.31 6.90
CA GLU A 204 13.45 7.67 5.47
C GLU A 204 12.37 7.02 4.59
N LEU A 205 12.08 5.74 4.83
CA LEU A 205 11.06 5.00 4.11
C LEU A 205 9.68 5.65 4.28
N ASN A 206 9.28 5.89 5.53
CA ASN A 206 7.97 6.46 5.85
C ASN A 206 7.87 7.93 5.46
N GLY A 207 8.94 8.70 5.58
CA GLY A 207 8.99 10.12 5.20
C GLY A 207 8.76 10.32 3.70
N ARG A 208 9.38 9.49 2.84
CA ARG A 208 9.12 9.52 1.40
C ARG A 208 7.68 9.13 1.05
N SER A 209 7.13 8.15 1.75
CA SER A 209 5.73 7.75 1.62
C SER A 209 4.77 8.88 2.00
N VAL A 210 5.02 9.54 3.14
CA VAL A 210 4.26 10.70 3.61
C VAL A 210 4.32 11.84 2.60
N LEU A 211 5.51 12.18 2.09
CA LEU A 211 5.68 13.23 1.08
C LEU A 211 4.83 12.99 -0.17
N LYS A 212 4.89 11.77 -0.70
CA LYS A 212 4.11 11.42 -1.90
C LYS A 212 2.63 11.52 -1.61
N GLY A 213 2.16 10.90 -0.54
CA GLY A 213 0.74 10.96 -0.18
C GLY A 213 0.26 12.39 0.02
N LEU A 214 1.08 13.27 0.61
CA LEU A 214 0.78 14.70 0.73
C LEU A 214 0.73 15.40 -0.63
N SER A 215 1.68 15.13 -1.54
CA SER A 215 1.63 15.68 -2.89
C SER A 215 0.37 15.24 -3.63
N CYS A 216 -0.02 13.97 -3.53
CA CYS A 216 -1.25 13.46 -4.15
C CYS A 216 -2.50 14.13 -3.60
N LEU A 217 -2.55 14.33 -2.28
CA LEU A 217 -3.66 15.04 -1.64
C LEU A 217 -3.77 16.50 -2.09
N GLN A 218 -2.65 17.15 -2.42
CA GLN A 218 -2.67 18.50 -3.00
C GLN A 218 -3.24 18.46 -4.42
N ASP A 219 -2.80 17.50 -5.24
CA ASP A 219 -3.24 17.36 -6.64
C ASP A 219 -4.72 16.96 -6.76
N LEU A 220 -5.27 16.25 -5.78
CA LEU A 220 -6.68 15.80 -5.74
C LEU A 220 -7.71 16.94 -5.72
N SER A 221 -7.28 18.17 -5.42
CA SER A 221 -8.16 19.33 -5.40
C SER A 221 -8.41 19.95 -6.78
N GLU A 222 -7.65 19.57 -7.81
CA GLU A 222 -7.69 20.18 -9.15
C GLU A 222 -8.20 19.24 -10.26
N THR A 223 -8.22 17.92 -10.03
CA THR A 223 -8.57 16.92 -11.06
C THR A 223 -9.69 15.97 -10.62
N GLN A 224 -10.45 15.44 -11.59
CA GLN A 224 -11.39 14.32 -11.36
C GLN A 224 -10.63 13.13 -10.74
N SER A 225 -11.21 12.48 -9.72
CA SER A 225 -10.59 11.37 -8.93
C SER A 225 -9.88 10.34 -9.79
N GLN A 226 -10.55 9.92 -10.87
CA GLN A 226 -10.04 8.89 -11.77
C GLN A 226 -8.74 9.33 -12.45
N VAL A 227 -8.65 10.60 -12.86
CA VAL A 227 -7.45 11.16 -13.51
C VAL A 227 -6.33 11.35 -12.48
N SER A 228 -6.62 11.85 -11.27
CA SER A 228 -5.59 12.04 -10.24
C SER A 228 -4.99 10.71 -9.77
N PHE A 229 -5.80 9.67 -9.59
CA PHE A 229 -5.28 8.35 -9.23
C PHE A 229 -4.51 7.71 -10.39
N ALA A 230 -5.02 7.80 -11.62
CA ALA A 230 -4.31 7.28 -12.77
C ALA A 230 -2.97 8.03 -12.97
N VAL A 231 -2.93 9.35 -12.84
CA VAL A 231 -1.67 10.13 -12.88
C VAL A 231 -0.74 9.77 -11.72
N PHE A 232 -1.29 9.54 -10.52
CA PHE A 232 -0.52 9.04 -9.39
C PHE A 232 0.07 7.66 -9.65
N ALA A 233 -0.70 6.71 -10.18
CA ALA A 233 -0.22 5.36 -10.50
C ALA A 233 0.71 5.34 -11.72
N MET A 234 0.45 6.19 -12.73
CA MET A 234 1.19 6.26 -13.99
C MET A 234 2.48 7.08 -13.91
N SER A 235 2.63 7.99 -12.94
CA SER A 235 3.89 8.72 -12.72
C SER A 235 5.03 7.80 -12.22
N TRP A 236 4.73 6.55 -11.88
CA TRP A 236 5.66 5.55 -11.35
C TRP A 236 6.01 4.51 -12.41
N LEU A 237 7.02 4.78 -13.24
CA LEU A 237 7.54 3.82 -14.24
C LEU A 237 6.47 3.36 -15.26
N PRO A 238 6.79 2.48 -16.24
CA PRO A 238 5.73 1.76 -16.96
C PRO A 238 4.82 1.10 -15.94
N ILE A 239 3.51 1.36 -16.03
CA ILE A 239 2.41 1.00 -15.08
C ILE A 239 2.60 -0.35 -14.38
N ARG A 240 3.15 -1.33 -15.11
CA ARG A 240 3.42 -2.71 -14.66
C ARG A 240 4.38 -2.82 -13.47
N LEU A 241 5.40 -1.97 -13.40
CA LEU A 241 6.50 -2.10 -12.43
C LEU A 241 6.34 -1.20 -11.20
N GLY A 242 5.72 -0.03 -11.38
CA GLY A 242 5.48 0.93 -10.31
C GLY A 242 4.70 0.31 -9.16
N LEU A 243 3.62 -0.39 -9.47
CA LEU A 243 2.75 -1.00 -8.48
C LEU A 243 3.47 -2.09 -7.66
N CYS A 244 4.16 -3.02 -8.32
CA CYS A 244 4.88 -4.09 -7.63
C CYS A 244 5.99 -3.53 -6.72
N SER A 245 6.67 -2.46 -7.13
CA SER A 245 7.67 -1.79 -6.28
C SER A 245 7.06 -1.15 -5.02
N GLN A 246 5.86 -0.56 -5.14
CA GLN A 246 5.14 0.04 -4.02
C GLN A 246 4.64 -1.04 -3.05
N LEU A 247 3.99 -2.08 -3.58
CA LEU A 247 3.45 -3.17 -2.78
C LEU A 247 4.55 -3.94 -2.04
N SER A 248 5.72 -4.14 -2.67
CA SER A 248 6.88 -4.75 -2.02
C SER A 248 7.68 -3.80 -1.12
N ARG A 249 7.36 -2.50 -1.14
CA ARG A 249 8.10 -1.42 -0.44
C ARG A 249 9.58 -1.39 -0.79
N THR A 250 9.91 -1.76 -2.02
CA THR A 250 11.28 -1.89 -2.50
C THR A 250 11.78 -0.56 -3.04
N VAL A 251 12.86 -0.02 -2.45
CA VAL A 251 13.45 1.26 -2.86
C VAL A 251 14.85 1.15 -3.46
N GLN A 252 15.51 -0.01 -3.30
CA GLN A 252 16.87 -0.22 -3.79
C GLN A 252 16.84 -0.58 -5.28
N ALA A 253 17.70 0.05 -6.08
CA ALA A 253 17.75 -0.16 -7.53
C ALA A 253 18.00 -1.63 -7.93
N SER A 254 18.85 -2.34 -7.20
CA SER A 254 19.11 -3.78 -7.42
C SER A 254 17.86 -4.63 -7.17
N SER A 255 17.14 -4.36 -6.09
CA SER A 255 15.91 -5.06 -5.75
C SER A 255 14.77 -4.70 -6.71
N LEU A 256 14.72 -3.47 -7.22
CA LEU A 256 13.82 -3.08 -8.32
C LEU A 256 14.12 -3.86 -9.59
N GLN A 257 15.39 -4.04 -9.96
CA GLN A 257 15.75 -4.86 -11.11
C GLN A 257 15.37 -6.34 -10.93
N ALA A 258 15.56 -6.88 -9.73
CA ALA A 258 15.10 -8.25 -9.42
C ALA A 258 13.58 -8.36 -9.59
N LEU A 259 12.82 -7.37 -9.12
CA LEU A 259 11.38 -7.29 -9.28
C LEU A 259 10.94 -7.20 -10.75
N VAL A 260 11.67 -6.44 -11.58
CA VAL A 260 11.46 -6.40 -13.03
C VAL A 260 11.64 -7.79 -13.64
N ASN A 261 12.77 -8.44 -13.32
CA ASN A 261 13.08 -9.77 -13.86
C ASN A 261 12.05 -10.81 -13.43
N ASP A 262 11.59 -10.76 -12.18
CA ASP A 262 10.57 -11.69 -11.66
C ASP A 262 9.20 -11.45 -12.30
N TRP A 263 8.84 -10.19 -12.59
CA TRP A 263 7.62 -9.84 -13.33
C TRP A 263 7.69 -10.30 -14.79
N GLU A 264 8.79 -10.01 -15.49
CA GLU A 264 9.00 -10.42 -16.89
C GLU A 264 9.06 -11.94 -17.07
N ALA A 265 9.40 -12.68 -16.01
CA ALA A 265 9.39 -14.13 -16.00
C ALA A 265 7.98 -14.76 -15.83
N LEU A 266 6.95 -13.94 -15.56
CA LEU A 266 5.56 -14.37 -15.59
C LEU A 266 5.07 -14.46 -17.04
N THR A 267 4.18 -15.42 -17.29
CA THR A 267 3.47 -15.52 -18.57
C THR A 267 2.56 -14.32 -18.79
N ASP A 268 2.24 -14.02 -20.06
CA ASP A 268 1.32 -12.91 -20.39
C ASP A 268 -0.03 -13.06 -19.66
N GLN A 269 -0.55 -14.29 -19.57
CA GLN A 269 -1.79 -14.58 -18.85
C GLN A 269 -1.69 -14.29 -17.34
N GLU A 270 -0.57 -14.63 -16.70
CA GLU A 270 -0.35 -14.32 -15.28
C GLU A 270 -0.22 -12.81 -15.06
N GLN A 271 0.48 -12.10 -15.96
CA GLN A 271 0.60 -10.64 -15.90
C GLN A 271 -0.76 -9.97 -16.07
N ASP A 272 -1.57 -10.40 -17.04
CA ASP A 272 -2.90 -9.86 -17.30
C ASP A 272 -3.83 -10.07 -16.09
N ALA A 273 -3.82 -11.26 -15.48
CA ALA A 273 -4.60 -11.55 -14.28
C ALA A 273 -4.19 -10.68 -13.07
N LEU A 274 -2.89 -10.41 -12.90
CA LEU A 274 -2.40 -9.52 -11.85
C LEU A 274 -2.76 -8.06 -12.14
N LEU A 275 -2.66 -7.62 -13.40
CA LEU A 275 -3.06 -6.29 -13.81
C LEU A 275 -4.56 -6.07 -13.58
N GLU A 276 -5.39 -7.05 -13.93
CA GLU A 276 -6.82 -7.03 -13.60
C GLU A 276 -7.03 -6.93 -12.08
N LEU A 277 -6.46 -7.86 -11.31
CA LEU A 277 -6.57 -7.85 -9.84
C LEU A 277 -6.18 -6.50 -9.21
N PHE A 278 -5.15 -5.84 -9.73
CA PHE A 278 -4.61 -4.62 -9.14
C PHE A 278 -5.17 -3.32 -9.69
N LEU A 279 -5.60 -3.29 -10.94
CA LEU A 279 -6.09 -2.08 -11.60
C LEU A 279 -7.62 -1.97 -11.56
N THR A 280 -8.36 -3.05 -11.33
CA THR A 280 -9.81 -2.96 -11.14
C THR A 280 -10.11 -2.09 -9.91
N ASP A 281 -10.85 -1.02 -10.15
CA ASP A 281 -10.91 0.10 -9.23
C ASP A 281 -12.01 0.00 -8.18
N GLY A 282 -13.07 -0.76 -8.46
CA GLY A 282 -14.25 -0.84 -7.61
C GLY A 282 -15.27 0.26 -7.91
N HIS A 283 -15.20 0.92 -9.06
CA HIS A 283 -16.19 1.90 -9.51
C HIS A 283 -17.14 1.28 -10.54
N ASP A 284 -16.62 0.94 -11.72
CA ASP A 284 -17.42 0.36 -12.80
C ASP A 284 -17.52 -1.16 -12.65
N ASP A 285 -16.40 -1.78 -12.28
CA ASP A 285 -16.28 -3.21 -12.05
C ASP A 285 -15.99 -3.49 -10.58
N LYS A 286 -16.52 -4.61 -10.07
CA LYS A 286 -16.25 -5.01 -8.69
C LYS A 286 -14.81 -5.42 -8.51
N ALA A 287 -14.15 -4.86 -7.50
CA ALA A 287 -12.73 -5.12 -7.22
C ALA A 287 -12.51 -5.95 -5.95
N PHE A 288 -11.41 -6.72 -5.92
CA PHE A 288 -10.88 -7.28 -4.68
C PHE A 288 -9.90 -6.31 -4.02
N ILE A 289 -10.04 -6.10 -2.71
CA ILE A 289 -9.05 -5.41 -1.89
C ILE A 289 -8.32 -6.44 -1.06
N ILE A 290 -7.14 -6.87 -1.50
CA ILE A 290 -6.34 -7.89 -0.79
C ILE A 290 -5.64 -7.26 0.43
N LEU A 291 -6.19 -7.50 1.62
CA LEU A 291 -5.61 -7.05 2.88
C LEU A 291 -4.36 -7.87 3.20
N TYR A 292 -3.31 -7.24 3.72
CA TYR A 292 -2.01 -7.86 4.00
C TYR A 292 -1.19 -8.29 2.76
N LEU A 293 -1.59 -7.87 1.56
CA LEU A 293 -0.81 -8.09 0.34
C LEU A 293 0.66 -7.59 0.44
N PRO A 294 0.94 -6.37 0.93
CA PRO A 294 2.31 -5.90 1.10
C PRO A 294 3.14 -6.79 2.03
N LEU A 295 2.53 -7.27 3.13
CA LEU A 295 3.20 -8.17 4.07
C LEU A 295 3.47 -9.53 3.42
N PHE A 296 2.52 -10.06 2.65
CA PHE A 296 2.70 -11.29 1.90
C PHE A 296 3.87 -11.19 0.91
N LEU A 297 3.91 -10.12 0.10
CA LEU A 297 4.99 -9.92 -0.88
C LEU A 297 6.35 -9.70 -0.21
N ALA A 298 6.40 -8.93 0.88
CA ALA A 298 7.63 -8.75 1.66
C ALA A 298 8.15 -10.08 2.23
N ASN A 299 7.25 -10.92 2.76
CA ASN A 299 7.61 -12.24 3.27
C ASN A 299 8.04 -13.19 2.14
N ALA A 300 7.38 -13.14 0.98
CA ALA A 300 7.77 -13.94 -0.18
C ALA A 300 9.14 -13.55 -0.73
N MET A 301 9.44 -12.26 -0.80
CA MET A 301 10.77 -11.75 -1.18
C MET A 301 11.87 -12.15 -0.21
N ALA A 302 11.58 -12.09 1.10
CA ALA A 302 12.54 -12.46 2.13
C ALA A 302 12.79 -13.98 2.20
N ASN A 303 11.89 -14.79 1.64
CA ASN A 303 11.98 -16.24 1.63
C ASN A 303 12.65 -16.74 0.34
N PRO A 304 13.90 -17.26 0.39
CA PRO A 304 14.63 -17.67 -0.81
C PRO A 304 14.01 -18.89 -1.52
N GLN A 305 13.20 -19.69 -0.82
CA GLN A 305 12.52 -20.86 -1.40
C GLN A 305 11.24 -20.50 -2.15
N LEU A 306 10.63 -19.36 -1.79
CA LEU A 306 9.45 -18.85 -2.46
C LEU A 306 9.85 -17.82 -3.53
N GLY A 307 10.60 -16.79 -3.14
CA GLY A 307 10.92 -15.66 -4.01
C GLY A 307 9.68 -14.85 -4.40
N LEU A 308 9.91 -13.68 -5.02
CA LEU A 308 8.81 -12.83 -5.45
C LEU A 308 8.02 -13.47 -6.60
N ARG A 309 8.70 -14.06 -7.58
CA ARG A 309 8.06 -14.70 -8.73
C ARG A 309 7.00 -15.71 -8.30
N CYS A 310 7.34 -16.69 -7.45
CA CYS A 310 6.33 -17.67 -7.01
C CYS A 310 5.26 -17.04 -6.12
N GLY A 311 5.60 -15.99 -5.36
CA GLY A 311 4.60 -15.18 -4.64
C GLY A 311 3.58 -14.53 -5.60
N LEU A 312 4.01 -13.98 -6.72
CA LEU A 312 3.12 -13.40 -7.74
C LEU A 312 2.26 -14.47 -8.43
N GLN A 313 2.86 -15.61 -8.81
CA GLN A 313 2.10 -16.75 -9.36
C GLN A 313 1.04 -17.25 -8.39
N PHE A 314 1.37 -17.31 -7.11
CA PHE A 314 0.42 -17.68 -6.06
C PHE A 314 -0.78 -16.71 -5.98
N LEU A 315 -0.56 -15.41 -6.19
CA LEU A 315 -1.65 -14.44 -6.22
C LEU A 315 -2.59 -14.64 -7.42
N VAL A 316 -2.08 -15.08 -8.58
CA VAL A 316 -2.91 -15.46 -9.74
C VAL A 316 -3.81 -16.66 -9.41
N GLU A 317 -3.25 -17.67 -8.73
CA GLU A 317 -4.00 -18.84 -8.28
C GLU A 317 -5.07 -18.47 -7.24
N LEU A 318 -4.71 -17.60 -6.29
CA LEU A 318 -5.64 -17.05 -5.32
C LEU A 318 -6.77 -16.26 -6.00
N TYR A 319 -6.44 -15.38 -6.96
CA TYR A 319 -7.43 -14.60 -7.70
C TYR A 319 -8.42 -15.52 -8.43
N SER A 320 -7.91 -16.52 -9.13
CA SER A 320 -8.72 -17.53 -9.82
C SER A 320 -9.64 -18.28 -8.86
N LYS A 321 -9.15 -18.63 -7.67
CA LYS A 321 -9.95 -19.28 -6.63
C LYS A 321 -11.04 -18.35 -6.08
N LEU A 322 -10.74 -17.08 -5.85
CA LEU A 322 -11.75 -16.10 -5.40
C LEU A 322 -12.88 -15.93 -6.42
N LEU A 323 -12.54 -15.89 -7.72
CA LEU A 323 -13.51 -15.86 -8.82
C LEU A 323 -14.36 -17.13 -8.88
N ALA A 324 -13.74 -18.31 -8.79
CA ALA A 324 -14.44 -19.60 -8.80
C ALA A 324 -15.45 -19.72 -7.64
N HIS A 325 -15.11 -19.15 -6.47
CA HIS A 325 -16.00 -19.08 -5.31
C HIS A 325 -17.05 -17.96 -5.40
N ARG A 326 -17.15 -17.24 -6.52
CA ARG A 326 -18.09 -16.13 -6.75
C ARG A 326 -18.02 -15.09 -5.64
N CYS A 327 -16.80 -14.70 -5.24
CA CYS A 327 -16.61 -13.75 -4.15
C CYS A 327 -17.08 -12.34 -4.51
N LEU A 328 -17.05 -11.97 -5.80
CA LEU A 328 -17.58 -10.70 -6.31
C LEU A 328 -19.12 -10.61 -6.26
N ASN A 329 -19.85 -11.68 -5.96
CA ASN A 329 -21.31 -11.63 -5.83
C ASN A 329 -21.79 -10.99 -4.51
N GLN A 330 -20.88 -10.60 -3.61
CA GLN A 330 -21.24 -9.88 -2.38
C GLN A 330 -21.73 -8.47 -2.67
N ASP A 331 -22.52 -7.89 -1.76
CA ASP A 331 -23.00 -6.52 -1.87
C ASP A 331 -21.84 -5.51 -1.79
N GLY A 332 -21.99 -4.40 -2.52
CA GLY A 332 -20.96 -3.37 -2.65
C GLY A 332 -20.10 -3.50 -3.91
N SER A 333 -19.30 -2.47 -4.15
CA SER A 333 -18.43 -2.37 -5.32
C SER A 333 -17.01 -2.93 -5.06
N THR A 334 -16.66 -3.18 -3.80
CA THR A 334 -15.37 -3.77 -3.42
C THR A 334 -15.54 -4.91 -2.42
N VAL A 335 -14.70 -5.93 -2.52
CA VAL A 335 -14.69 -7.09 -1.62
C VAL A 335 -13.34 -7.16 -0.92
N LYS A 336 -13.32 -6.94 0.39
CA LYS A 336 -12.09 -7.02 1.20
C LYS A 336 -11.70 -8.49 1.41
N VAL A 337 -10.50 -8.87 1.01
CA VAL A 337 -9.99 -10.25 1.13
C VAL A 337 -8.86 -10.28 2.17
N ASP A 338 -9.11 -10.87 3.33
CA ASP A 338 -8.10 -11.08 4.37
C ASP A 338 -7.24 -12.32 4.06
N ILE A 339 -5.96 -12.08 3.79
CA ILE A 339 -4.94 -13.12 3.57
C ILE A 339 -3.87 -13.16 4.67
N SER A 340 -4.16 -12.68 5.88
CA SER A 340 -3.20 -12.61 7.00
C SER A 340 -2.52 -13.96 7.31
N SER A 341 -3.27 -15.06 7.29
CA SER A 341 -2.74 -16.41 7.52
C SER A 341 -1.78 -16.86 6.42
N LEU A 342 -2.07 -16.51 5.16
CA LEU A 342 -1.20 -16.78 4.02
C LEU A 342 0.05 -15.91 4.05
N ALA A 343 -0.09 -14.63 4.39
CA ALA A 343 1.03 -13.71 4.57
C ALA A 343 2.01 -14.21 5.63
N ALA A 344 1.51 -14.68 6.79
CA ALA A 344 2.36 -15.28 7.83
C ALA A 344 3.06 -16.56 7.34
N SER A 345 2.35 -17.40 6.59
CA SER A 345 2.88 -18.69 6.10
C SER A 345 3.94 -18.52 5.01
N ALA A 346 3.84 -17.49 4.16
CA ALA A 346 4.84 -17.18 3.15
C ALA A 346 6.25 -16.98 3.74
N LYS A 347 6.35 -16.59 5.02
CA LYS A 347 7.62 -16.43 5.74
C LYS A 347 8.27 -17.75 6.13
N THR A 348 7.49 -18.79 6.41
CA THR A 348 7.98 -20.04 7.03
C THR A 348 7.97 -21.24 6.10
N ILE A 349 7.31 -21.14 4.94
CA ILE A 349 7.18 -22.27 4.02
C ILE A 349 8.50 -22.50 3.26
N ASP A 350 8.94 -23.76 3.25
CA ASP A 350 10.20 -24.16 2.62
C ASP A 350 10.10 -24.43 1.11
N ASN A 351 8.89 -24.40 0.53
CA ASN A 351 8.68 -24.70 -0.88
C ASN A 351 7.38 -24.08 -1.41
N ALA A 352 7.44 -23.42 -2.57
CA ALA A 352 6.27 -22.88 -3.26
C ALA A 352 5.13 -23.90 -3.46
N ARG A 353 5.45 -25.19 -3.68
CA ARG A 353 4.45 -26.26 -3.80
C ARG A 353 3.60 -26.42 -2.54
N LEU A 354 4.21 -26.35 -1.36
CA LEU A 354 3.50 -26.46 -0.08
C LEU A 354 2.54 -25.28 0.10
N LEU A 355 2.95 -24.06 -0.32
CA LEU A 355 2.08 -22.89 -0.26
C LEU A 355 0.85 -23.06 -1.17
N ARG A 356 1.01 -23.63 -2.37
CA ARG A 356 -0.11 -23.96 -3.28
C ARG A 356 -1.06 -24.99 -2.66
N GLN A 357 -0.53 -26.08 -2.12
CA GLN A 357 -1.34 -27.09 -1.42
C GLN A 357 -2.09 -26.49 -0.23
N CYS A 358 -1.45 -25.58 0.52
CA CYS A 358 -2.10 -24.86 1.60
C CYS A 358 -3.29 -24.03 1.10
N LEU A 359 -3.15 -23.38 -0.07
CA LEU A 359 -4.24 -22.67 -0.72
C LEU A 359 -5.33 -23.64 -1.20
N ASP A 360 -4.99 -24.80 -1.76
CA ASP A 360 -5.96 -25.81 -2.18
C ASP A 360 -6.85 -26.28 -1.02
N CYS A 361 -6.23 -26.58 0.12
CA CYS A 361 -6.93 -26.97 1.35
C CYS A 361 -7.50 -25.78 2.14
N SER A 362 -7.28 -24.54 1.70
CA SER A 362 -7.79 -23.36 2.39
C SER A 362 -9.32 -23.24 2.24
N ARG A 363 -9.94 -22.68 3.28
CA ARG A 363 -11.37 -22.38 3.31
C ARG A 363 -11.59 -20.90 3.07
N ILE A 364 -12.36 -20.59 2.03
CA ILE A 364 -12.83 -19.22 1.76
C ILE A 364 -14.13 -18.99 2.53
N VAL A 365 -14.08 -18.10 3.53
CA VAL A 365 -15.24 -17.75 4.36
C VAL A 365 -15.70 -16.35 4.00
N LYS A 366 -16.96 -16.24 3.54
CA LYS A 366 -17.62 -14.97 3.26
C LYS A 366 -18.22 -14.43 4.57
N HIS A 367 -18.04 -13.15 4.86
CA HIS A 367 -18.61 -12.47 6.02
C HIS A 367 -19.00 -11.04 5.61
N GLY A 368 -20.15 -10.52 6.04
CA GLY A 368 -20.58 -9.13 5.74
C GLY A 368 -20.13 -8.64 4.34
N ASN A 369 -19.23 -7.65 4.33
CA ASN A 369 -18.65 -7.05 3.11
C ASN A 369 -17.21 -7.52 2.82
N GLY A 370 -16.88 -8.77 3.14
CA GLY A 370 -15.54 -9.30 2.95
C GLY A 370 -15.45 -10.82 2.90
N VAL A 371 -14.21 -11.25 2.71
CA VAL A 371 -13.80 -12.64 2.53
C VAL A 371 -12.55 -12.85 3.36
N THR A 372 -12.49 -13.94 4.10
CA THR A 372 -11.25 -14.39 4.75
C THR A 372 -10.80 -15.71 4.13
N VAL A 373 -9.52 -15.80 3.79
CA VAL A 373 -8.89 -17.04 3.34
C VAL A 373 -8.22 -17.72 4.53
N LEU A 374 -8.90 -18.72 5.09
CA LEU A 374 -8.44 -19.43 6.28
C LEU A 374 -7.68 -20.69 5.90
N LEU A 375 -6.48 -20.84 6.47
CA LEU A 375 -5.77 -22.11 6.44
C LEU A 375 -6.50 -23.12 7.34
N THR A 376 -6.76 -24.30 6.81
CA THR A 376 -7.44 -25.38 7.55
C THR A 376 -6.42 -26.22 8.32
N ALA A 377 -6.91 -27.13 9.18
CA ALA A 377 -6.03 -28.08 9.87
C ALA A 377 -5.17 -28.90 8.87
N GLU A 378 -5.74 -29.23 7.71
CA GLU A 378 -5.05 -29.93 6.63
C GLU A 378 -3.90 -29.08 6.05
N SER A 379 -4.12 -27.78 5.81
CA SER A 379 -3.04 -26.86 5.41
C SER A 379 -1.87 -26.88 6.41
N TYR A 380 -2.15 -26.86 7.71
CA TYR A 380 -1.09 -26.92 8.74
C TYR A 380 -0.40 -28.30 8.82
N GLN A 381 -1.11 -29.38 8.49
CA GLN A 381 -0.51 -30.71 8.39
C GLN A 381 0.47 -30.82 7.22
N PHE A 382 0.17 -30.16 6.09
CA PHE A 382 1.14 -30.01 4.98
C PHE A 382 2.36 -29.20 5.41
N MET A 383 2.16 -28.05 6.08
CA MET A 383 3.26 -27.19 6.54
C MET A 383 4.15 -27.86 7.59
N SER A 384 3.58 -28.68 8.47
CA SER A 384 4.33 -29.40 9.53
C SER A 384 4.99 -30.68 9.05
N GLY A 385 4.79 -31.07 7.78
CA GLY A 385 5.32 -32.29 7.22
C GLY A 385 4.63 -33.57 7.72
N GLN A 386 3.51 -33.46 8.45
CA GLN A 386 2.77 -34.61 8.98
C GLN A 386 2.03 -35.39 7.88
N LEU A 387 1.63 -34.73 6.80
CA LEU A 387 0.96 -35.35 5.63
C LEU A 387 1.92 -35.83 4.53
N VAL A 388 3.23 -35.82 4.77
CA VAL A 388 4.26 -36.10 3.73
C VAL A 388 4.16 -37.51 3.13
N GLU A 389 3.51 -38.47 3.81
CA GLU A 389 3.36 -39.82 3.26
C GLU A 389 2.43 -39.92 2.05
N GLU A 390 1.31 -39.19 2.03
CA GLU A 390 0.41 -39.20 0.87
C GLU A 390 0.99 -38.39 -0.29
N ASP A 391 1.68 -37.31 0.03
CA ASP A 391 2.27 -36.43 -0.98
C ASP A 391 3.44 -37.10 -1.71
N ARG A 392 4.18 -38.02 -1.06
CA ARG A 392 5.16 -38.87 -1.75
C ARG A 392 4.54 -39.71 -2.87
N ARG A 393 3.30 -40.18 -2.71
CA ARG A 393 2.61 -40.98 -3.74
C ARG A 393 2.15 -40.12 -4.91
N LEU A 394 1.62 -38.92 -4.65
CA LEU A 394 1.26 -37.95 -5.69
C LEU A 394 2.49 -37.47 -6.46
N ASN A 395 3.59 -37.17 -5.76
CA ASN A 395 4.88 -36.84 -6.39
C ASN A 395 5.38 -37.98 -7.29
N LEU A 396 5.26 -39.23 -6.85
CA LEU A 396 5.59 -40.40 -7.66
C LEU A 396 4.68 -40.50 -8.90
N LEU A 397 3.38 -40.27 -8.76
CA LEU A 397 2.43 -40.30 -9.88
C LEU A 397 2.69 -39.17 -10.89
N GLU A 398 2.96 -37.95 -10.44
CA GLU A 398 3.34 -36.84 -11.32
C GLU A 398 4.65 -37.10 -12.05
N LEU A 399 5.65 -37.65 -11.36
CA LEU A 399 6.91 -38.04 -11.97
C LEU A 399 6.69 -39.10 -13.06
N VAL A 400 5.86 -40.12 -12.78
CA VAL A 400 5.49 -41.15 -13.73
C VAL A 400 4.74 -40.56 -14.92
N ALA A 401 3.78 -39.67 -14.69
CA ALA A 401 3.02 -39.00 -15.75
C ALA A 401 3.92 -38.11 -16.64
N ALA A 402 4.87 -37.39 -16.04
CA ALA A 402 5.83 -36.59 -16.78
C ALA A 402 6.81 -37.46 -17.60
N GLN A 403 7.28 -38.58 -17.04
CA GLN A 403 8.06 -39.57 -17.80
C GLN A 403 7.27 -40.15 -18.96
N GLN A 404 5.98 -40.44 -18.75
CA GLN A 404 5.12 -41.00 -19.78
C GLN A 404 4.92 -40.03 -20.94
N ARG A 405 4.65 -38.75 -20.67
CA ARG A 405 4.59 -37.73 -21.75
C ARG A 405 5.90 -37.63 -22.53
N ARG A 406 7.05 -37.65 -21.86
CA ARG A 406 8.36 -37.64 -22.54
C ARG A 406 8.56 -38.85 -23.45
N LEU A 407 8.11 -40.03 -23.02
CA LEU A 407 8.16 -41.24 -23.85
C LEU A 407 7.20 -41.16 -25.03
N GLU A 408 5.99 -40.65 -24.82
CA GLU A 408 5.01 -40.44 -25.89
C GLU A 408 5.55 -39.45 -26.94
N ASP A 409 6.12 -38.32 -26.51
CA ASP A 409 6.74 -37.34 -27.38
C ASP A 409 7.92 -37.94 -28.17
N ALA A 410 8.77 -38.74 -27.52
CA ALA A 410 9.89 -39.42 -28.17
C ALA A 410 9.41 -40.44 -29.22
N LEU A 411 8.35 -41.20 -28.92
CA LEU A 411 7.76 -42.16 -29.85
C LEU A 411 7.11 -41.47 -31.06
N VAL A 412 6.37 -40.38 -30.82
CA VAL A 412 5.76 -39.57 -31.89
C VAL A 412 6.83 -38.90 -32.75
N GLY A 413 7.90 -38.37 -32.13
CA GLY A 413 9.05 -37.79 -32.84
C GLY A 413 9.77 -38.80 -33.74
N ASN A 414 10.05 -40.01 -33.22
CA ASN A 414 10.70 -41.08 -33.99
C ASN A 414 9.84 -41.57 -35.17
N ARG A 415 8.51 -41.60 -35.01
CA ARG A 415 7.60 -41.97 -36.10
C ARG A 415 7.67 -40.98 -37.27
N LYS A 416 7.74 -39.68 -36.98
CA LYS A 416 7.90 -38.64 -38.01
C LYS A 416 9.25 -38.76 -38.74
N GLN A 417 10.34 -39.01 -38.02
CA GLN A 417 11.67 -39.17 -38.65
C GLN A 417 11.75 -40.42 -39.54
N ASN A 418 11.14 -41.53 -39.14
CA ASN A 418 11.11 -42.75 -39.97
C ASN A 418 10.23 -42.59 -41.21
N LEU A 419 9.11 -41.87 -41.12
CA LEU A 419 8.28 -41.53 -42.29
C LEU A 419 9.02 -40.63 -43.29
N VAL A 420 9.80 -39.66 -42.81
CA VAL A 420 10.61 -38.79 -43.70
C VAL A 420 11.72 -39.58 -44.40
N ARG A 421 12.30 -40.60 -43.76
CA ARG A 421 13.32 -41.46 -44.39
C ARG A 421 12.76 -42.39 -45.47
N CYS A 422 11.49 -42.79 -45.40
CA CYS A 422 10.86 -43.63 -46.43
C CYS A 422 10.40 -42.85 -47.68
N VAL A 423 10.31 -41.53 -47.61
CA VAL A 423 9.83 -40.67 -48.72
C VAL A 423 10.98 -39.91 -49.40
N GLN A 424 12.25 -40.27 -49.14
CA GLN A 424 13.32 -39.80 -50.00
C GLN A 424 13.22 -40.51 -51.36
N PRO A 425 12.99 -39.77 -52.46
CA PRO A 425 12.95 -40.36 -53.79
C PRO A 425 14.30 -41.03 -54.04
N ARG A 426 14.26 -42.28 -54.52
CA ARG A 426 15.47 -42.95 -55.02
C ARG A 426 16.16 -41.98 -55.98
N PRO A 427 17.45 -41.69 -55.79
CA PRO A 427 18.18 -40.89 -56.76
C PRO A 427 18.08 -41.60 -58.10
N GLU A 428 17.34 -41.01 -59.05
CA GLU A 428 17.34 -41.45 -60.43
C GLU A 428 18.79 -41.44 -60.89
N LYS A 429 19.30 -42.61 -61.24
CA LYS A 429 20.60 -42.73 -61.90
C LYS A 429 20.49 -41.96 -63.21
N VAL A 430 21.03 -40.75 -63.22
CA VAL A 430 21.29 -39.99 -64.44
C VAL A 430 22.32 -40.81 -65.22
N LEU A 431 21.83 -41.59 -66.18
CA LEU A 431 22.62 -42.14 -67.27
C LEU A 431 23.02 -40.94 -68.15
N SER A 432 24.19 -40.37 -67.87
CA SER A 432 24.87 -39.50 -68.82
C SER A 432 25.55 -40.39 -69.85
N ASP A 433 24.86 -40.61 -70.97
CA ASP A 433 25.44 -41.19 -72.17
C ASP A 433 26.53 -40.26 -72.72
N ALA A 434 27.65 -40.89 -73.05
CA ALA A 434 28.73 -40.30 -73.81
C ALA A 434 28.33 -40.22 -75.28
N PHE A 435 28.41 -39.02 -75.86
CA PHE A 435 28.75 -38.78 -77.26
C PHE A 435 29.40 -37.41 -77.42
#